data_AF-A0AA96XHB4-F1
#
_entry.id   AF-A0AA96XHB4-F1
#
_cell.length_a   1.000
_cell.length_b   1.000
_cell.length_c   1.000
_cell.angle_alpha   90.00
_cell.angle_beta   90.00
_cell.angle_gamma   90.00
#
_symmetry.space_group_name_H-M   'P 1'
#
loop_
_entity.id
_entity.type
_entity.pdbx_description
1 polymer ?
#
loop_
_entity_poly.entity_id
_entity_poly.type
_entity_poly.pdbx_seq_one_letter_code
_entity_poly.pdbx_strand_id
1 'polypeptide(L)'
;MSTARAGLRPRQQVHRGTVRASAFWLDPALLGDAEARRRILAEWTPGMSVHAVAGGYLVEMSAPRAVVCEAAPGLPLTREHGVLSSAPLSPAERRHPSLHEGAVLLVLRGRSLVFSAGAMPRVDVSTWLDVSAWSIRAPETLGAPPPPCPCWSLCRRRRANASVPACPSRHLKHRKCSRAWRGAALPSPLGRAARDGGRGCARNSPVRARRCAEAASPSVAGQGGWRGLGPRSWERWPPEHHRVRVPGAGCPTG
;
A
#
# COMPACT_ATOMS: atom_id res chain seq x y z
N MET A 1 15.43 -18.18 5.10
CA MET A 1 14.33 -18.75 4.28
C MET A 1 13.03 -18.50 5.04
N SER A 2 12.15 -17.63 4.56
CA SER A 2 10.86 -17.37 5.22
C SER A 2 9.92 -18.55 4.97
N THR A 3 9.53 -19.27 6.02
CA THR A 3 8.68 -20.46 5.91
C THR A 3 7.22 -20.05 5.77
N ALA A 4 6.61 -20.36 4.62
CA ALA A 4 5.18 -20.18 4.40
C ALA A 4 4.37 -21.25 5.13
N ARG A 5 3.29 -20.87 5.83
CA ARG A 5 2.31 -21.81 6.39
C ARG A 5 1.03 -21.76 5.55
N ALA A 6 0.60 -22.92 5.03
CA ALA A 6 -0.65 -23.06 4.30
C ALA A 6 -1.82 -23.34 5.27
N GLY A 7 -3.02 -22.86 4.98
CA GLY A 7 -4.22 -23.34 5.70
C GLY A 7 -5.47 -22.46 5.65
N LEU A 8 -5.34 -21.14 5.48
CA LEU A 8 -6.50 -20.25 5.44
C LEU A 8 -7.19 -20.31 4.07
N ARG A 9 -8.51 -20.37 3.97
CA ARG A 9 -9.21 -20.19 2.69
C ARG A 9 -10.08 -18.94 2.74
N PRO A 10 -9.54 -17.77 2.37
CA PRO A 10 -10.33 -16.54 2.34
C PRO A 10 -11.52 -16.67 1.38
N ARG A 11 -12.70 -16.22 1.81
CA ARG A 11 -13.93 -16.17 1.01
C ARG A 11 -13.77 -15.35 -0.27
N GLN A 12 -12.91 -14.34 -0.22
CA GLN A 12 -12.60 -13.46 -1.33
C GLN A 12 -11.08 -13.40 -1.48
N GLN A 13 -10.60 -13.58 -2.70
CA GLN A 13 -9.17 -13.77 -2.96
C GLN A 13 -8.40 -12.46 -3.15
N VAL A 14 -9.09 -11.40 -3.57
CA VAL A 14 -8.48 -10.11 -3.91
C VAL A 14 -9.36 -8.96 -3.45
N HIS A 15 -8.72 -7.86 -3.04
CA HIS A 15 -9.37 -6.58 -2.83
C HIS A 15 -9.96 -6.03 -4.14
N ARG A 16 -11.05 -5.26 -4.05
CA ARG A 16 -11.71 -4.60 -5.19
C ARG A 16 -12.08 -3.16 -4.83
N GLY A 17 -12.14 -2.29 -5.83
CA GLY A 17 -12.45 -0.87 -5.66
C GLY A 17 -11.30 -0.10 -5.02
N THR A 18 -11.61 0.86 -4.15
CA THR A 18 -10.62 1.67 -3.45
C THR A 18 -10.33 1.10 -2.07
N VAL A 19 -9.06 0.83 -1.77
CA VAL A 19 -8.64 0.32 -0.46
C VAL A 19 -7.59 1.21 0.18
N ARG A 20 -7.49 1.13 1.51
CA ARG A 20 -6.41 1.77 2.29
C ARG A 20 -5.19 0.85 2.31
N ALA A 21 -4.47 0.80 1.19
CA ALA A 21 -3.29 -0.05 1.03
C ALA A 21 -2.18 0.40 1.99
N SER A 22 -1.52 -0.57 2.63
CA SER A 22 -0.34 -0.38 3.47
C SER A 22 0.92 -0.99 2.85
N ALA A 23 0.75 -1.89 1.88
CA ALA A 23 1.84 -2.45 1.11
C ALA A 23 1.35 -2.85 -0.29
N PHE A 24 2.30 -3.11 -1.20
CA PHE A 24 2.04 -3.75 -2.49
C PHE A 24 2.92 -4.99 -2.65
N TRP A 25 2.41 -6.01 -3.32
CA TRP A 25 3.20 -7.16 -3.75
C TRP A 25 3.30 -7.18 -5.28
N LEU A 26 4.53 -7.15 -5.80
CA LEU A 26 4.82 -7.20 -7.22
C LEU A 26 5.41 -8.57 -7.57
N ASP A 27 4.91 -9.17 -8.66
CA ASP A 27 5.36 -10.47 -9.17
C ASP A 27 6.33 -10.27 -10.35
N PRO A 28 7.65 -10.45 -10.17
CA PRO A 28 8.63 -10.39 -11.25
C PRO A 28 8.40 -11.47 -12.30
N ALA A 29 7.77 -12.60 -11.96
CA ALA A 29 7.47 -13.64 -12.94
C ALA A 29 6.37 -13.21 -13.93
N LEU A 30 5.53 -12.24 -13.56
CA LEU A 30 4.50 -11.66 -14.43
C LEU A 30 4.96 -10.37 -15.11
N LEU A 31 5.69 -9.52 -14.39
CA LEU A 31 6.10 -8.18 -14.87
C LEU A 31 7.46 -8.19 -15.59
N GLY A 32 8.32 -9.15 -15.27
CA GLY A 32 9.76 -9.05 -15.49
C GLY A 32 10.45 -8.29 -14.34
N ASP A 33 11.67 -8.71 -13.99
CA ASP A 33 12.39 -8.16 -12.83
C ASP A 33 12.74 -6.67 -13.00
N ALA A 34 13.16 -6.27 -14.20
CA ALA A 34 13.49 -4.87 -14.50
C ALA A 34 12.27 -3.93 -14.37
N GLU A 35 11.11 -4.35 -14.88
CA GLU A 35 9.88 -3.57 -14.78
C GLU A 35 9.33 -3.54 -13.35
N ALA A 36 9.43 -4.65 -12.61
CA ALA A 36 9.08 -4.68 -11.19
C ALA A 36 9.93 -3.65 -10.40
N ARG A 37 11.25 -3.67 -10.57
CA ARG A 37 12.16 -2.69 -9.93
C ARG A 37 11.83 -1.26 -10.32
N ARG A 38 11.60 -0.99 -11.62
CA ARG A 38 11.22 0.34 -12.12
C ARG A 38 9.94 0.85 -11.45
N ARG A 39 8.89 0.04 -11.32
CA ARG A 39 7.65 0.43 -10.66
C ARG A 39 7.83 0.73 -9.17
N ILE A 40 8.65 -0.07 -8.49
CA ILE A 40 8.97 0.16 -7.08
C ILE A 40 9.69 1.50 -6.90
N LEU A 41 10.67 1.79 -7.77
CA LEU A 41 11.41 3.05 -7.75
C LEU A 41 10.52 4.26 -8.10
N ALA A 42 9.57 4.10 -9.03
CA ALA A 42 8.63 5.15 -9.41
C ALA A 42 7.71 5.59 -8.26
N GLU A 43 7.33 4.66 -7.37
CA GLU A 43 6.49 4.92 -6.20
C GLU A 43 7.28 5.22 -4.92
N TRP A 44 8.62 5.24 -5.02
CA TRP A 44 9.49 5.29 -3.85
C TRP A 44 9.32 6.59 -3.06
N THR A 45 9.12 6.45 -1.75
CA THR A 45 9.09 7.56 -0.80
C THR A 45 9.91 7.21 0.45
N PRO A 46 10.44 8.21 1.16
CA PRO A 46 11.19 7.97 2.39
C PRO A 46 10.39 7.14 3.41
N GLY A 47 11.07 6.19 4.05
CA GLY A 47 10.47 5.26 5.02
C GLY A 47 9.81 4.02 4.40
N MET A 48 9.80 3.88 3.07
CA MET A 48 9.41 2.62 2.43
C MET A 48 10.46 1.53 2.67
N SER A 49 10.01 0.27 2.69
CA SER A 49 10.89 -0.88 2.77
C SER A 49 10.46 -1.96 1.78
N VAL A 50 11.44 -2.71 1.24
CA VAL A 50 11.20 -3.80 0.29
C VAL A 50 11.70 -5.09 0.89
N HIS A 51 10.89 -6.13 0.77
CA HIS A 51 11.20 -7.48 1.24
C HIS A 51 11.00 -8.48 0.11
N ALA A 52 11.87 -9.48 0.04
CA ALA A 52 11.72 -10.59 -0.90
C ALA A 52 10.79 -11.65 -0.28
N VAL A 53 9.63 -11.89 -0.89
CA VAL A 53 8.65 -12.85 -0.38
C VAL A 53 7.91 -13.55 -1.52
N ALA A 54 7.78 -14.88 -1.39
CA ALA A 54 7.07 -15.74 -2.35
C ALA A 54 7.56 -15.58 -3.82
N GLY A 55 8.85 -15.28 -4.03
CA GLY A 55 9.41 -15.04 -5.35
C GLY A 55 9.11 -13.66 -5.94
N GLY A 56 8.50 -12.76 -5.16
CA GLY A 56 8.25 -11.37 -5.55
C GLY A 56 8.72 -10.35 -4.51
N TYR A 57 8.36 -9.10 -4.76
CA TYR A 57 8.75 -7.96 -3.91
C TYR A 57 7.53 -7.45 -3.14
N LEU A 58 7.60 -7.52 -1.82
CA LEU A 58 6.66 -6.83 -0.92
C LEU A 58 7.22 -5.46 -0.59
N VAL A 59 6.49 -4.42 -0.99
CA VAL A 59 6.82 -3.02 -0.75
C VAL A 59 5.92 -2.51 0.35
N GLU A 60 6.46 -2.32 1.55
CA GLU A 60 5.74 -1.71 2.66
C GLU A 60 5.87 -0.19 2.63
N MET A 61 4.72 0.49 2.72
CA MET A 61 4.65 1.95 2.73
C MET A 61 4.86 2.51 4.14
N SER A 62 5.43 3.71 4.22
CA SER A 62 5.60 4.44 5.49
C SER A 62 4.27 4.85 6.13
N ALA A 63 3.23 5.05 5.31
CA ALA A 63 1.86 5.32 5.77
C ALA A 63 0.83 4.70 4.81
N PRO A 64 -0.32 4.22 5.32
CA PRO A 64 -1.38 3.69 4.46
C PRO A 64 -1.99 4.76 3.53
N ARG A 65 -2.21 4.42 2.26
CA ARG A 65 -2.76 5.32 1.23
C ARG A 65 -4.03 4.75 0.60
N ALA A 66 -4.93 5.64 0.17
CA ALA A 66 -6.10 5.24 -0.62
C ALA A 66 -5.66 4.93 -2.05
N VAL A 67 -5.94 3.73 -2.53
CA VAL A 67 -5.51 3.25 -3.84
C VAL A 67 -6.65 2.51 -4.52
N VAL A 68 -6.89 2.85 -5.79
CA VAL A 68 -7.79 2.08 -6.67
C VAL A 68 -7.08 0.80 -7.07
N CYS A 69 -7.63 -0.36 -6.68
CA CYS A 69 -6.96 -1.66 -6.85
C CYS A 69 -6.54 -1.95 -8.30
N GLU A 70 -7.33 -1.49 -9.27
CA GLU A 70 -7.09 -1.70 -10.71
C GLU A 70 -5.96 -0.85 -11.26
N ALA A 71 -5.66 0.29 -10.63
CA ALA A 71 -4.57 1.18 -11.01
C ALA A 71 -3.32 0.99 -10.14
N ALA A 72 -3.34 0.02 -9.22
CA ALA A 72 -2.22 -0.23 -8.33
C ALA A 72 -1.01 -0.79 -9.10
N PRO A 73 0.24 -0.44 -8.69
CA PRO A 73 1.45 -0.93 -9.35
C PRO A 73 1.64 -2.46 -9.24
N GLY A 74 0.97 -3.08 -8.27
CA GLY A 74 0.93 -4.52 -8.00
C GLY A 74 -0.28 -4.88 -7.13
N LEU A 75 -0.27 -6.07 -6.54
CA LEU A 75 -1.34 -6.54 -5.66
C LEU A 75 -1.37 -5.71 -4.37
N PRO A 76 -2.45 -4.96 -4.07
CA PRO A 76 -2.51 -4.16 -2.85
C PRO A 76 -2.77 -5.03 -1.62
N LEU A 77 -2.11 -4.70 -0.51
CA LEU A 77 -2.33 -5.29 0.80
C LEU A 77 -2.87 -4.24 1.78
N THR A 78 -3.88 -4.61 2.55
CA THR A 78 -4.40 -3.79 3.65
C THR A 78 -3.83 -4.29 4.97
N ARG A 79 -3.61 -3.38 5.93
CA ARG A 79 -3.23 -3.75 7.30
C ARG A 79 -4.44 -3.70 8.20
N GLU A 80 -4.81 -4.83 8.76
CA GLU A 80 -5.92 -4.97 9.71
C GLU A 80 -5.47 -5.77 10.92
N HIS A 81 -5.64 -5.22 12.13
CA HIS A 81 -5.30 -5.90 13.38
C HIS A 81 -3.84 -6.42 13.40
N GLY A 82 -2.90 -5.62 12.86
CA GLY A 82 -1.49 -5.98 12.79
C GLY A 82 -1.10 -6.93 11.66
N VAL A 83 -2.07 -7.50 10.92
CA VAL A 83 -1.84 -8.43 9.80
C VAL A 83 -1.88 -7.66 8.47
N LEU A 84 -0.90 -7.88 7.60
CA LEU A 84 -0.95 -7.44 6.21
C LEU A 84 -1.66 -8.51 5.37
N SER A 85 -2.70 -8.16 4.62
CA SER A 85 -3.47 -9.12 3.83
C SER A 85 -3.75 -8.63 2.42
N SER A 86 -3.48 -9.48 1.43
CA SER A 86 -3.87 -9.24 0.02
C SER A 86 -5.34 -9.53 -0.26
N ALA A 87 -6.05 -10.11 0.71
CA ALA A 87 -7.44 -10.51 0.61
C ALA A 87 -8.27 -9.85 1.73
N PRO A 88 -9.53 -9.47 1.48
CA PRO A 88 -10.39 -8.95 2.54
C PRO A 88 -10.83 -10.10 3.46
N LEU A 89 -10.48 -9.98 4.73
CA LEU A 89 -10.76 -10.99 5.74
C LEU A 89 -12.04 -10.68 6.50
N SER A 90 -12.89 -11.69 6.68
CA SER A 90 -14.02 -11.65 7.60
C SER A 90 -13.54 -11.73 9.06
N PRO A 91 -14.37 -11.29 10.03
CA PRO A 91 -14.05 -11.44 11.45
C PRO A 91 -13.72 -12.88 11.88
N ALA A 92 -14.36 -13.88 11.27
CA ALA A 92 -14.11 -15.29 11.56
C ALA A 92 -12.74 -15.74 11.04
N GLU A 93 -12.40 -15.37 9.80
CA GLU A 93 -11.10 -15.69 9.18
C GLU A 93 -9.93 -15.04 9.93
N ARG A 94 -10.13 -13.84 10.47
CA ARG A 94 -9.11 -13.13 11.27
C ARG A 94 -8.73 -13.86 12.56
N ARG A 95 -9.60 -14.73 13.09
CA ARG A 95 -9.31 -15.53 14.30
C ARG A 95 -8.48 -16.78 14.02
N HIS A 96 -8.09 -17.00 12.75
CA HIS A 96 -7.32 -18.18 12.38
C HIS A 96 -5.94 -18.16 13.08
N PRO A 97 -5.50 -19.26 13.73
CA PRO A 97 -4.29 -19.27 14.55
C PRO A 97 -2.99 -18.92 13.83
N SER A 98 -2.96 -19.03 12.49
CA SER A 98 -1.80 -18.63 11.70
C SER A 98 -1.67 -17.11 11.56
N LEU A 99 -2.76 -16.36 11.72
CA LEU A 99 -2.79 -14.92 11.61
C LEU A 99 -2.50 -14.32 12.99
N HIS A 100 -1.28 -13.81 13.14
CA HIS A 100 -0.80 -13.11 14.32
C HIS A 100 -0.34 -11.72 13.91
N GLU A 101 -0.18 -10.83 14.88
CA GLU A 101 0.40 -9.52 14.60
C GLU A 101 1.77 -9.64 13.93
N GLY A 102 2.00 -8.89 12.85
CA GLY A 102 3.19 -9.01 12.02
C GLY A 102 3.14 -10.16 11.00
N ALA A 103 2.02 -10.88 10.86
CA ALA A 103 1.84 -11.82 9.77
C ALA A 103 1.53 -11.10 8.44
N VAL A 104 2.01 -11.69 7.34
CA VAL A 104 1.69 -11.29 5.96
C VAL A 104 0.96 -12.45 5.30
N LEU A 105 -0.30 -12.24 4.96
CA LEU A 105 -1.14 -13.16 4.20
C LEU A 105 -1.14 -12.75 2.72
N LEU A 106 -0.60 -13.63 1.88
CA LEU A 106 -0.65 -13.52 0.43
C LEU A 106 -1.56 -14.60 -0.14
N VAL A 107 -2.53 -14.20 -0.96
CA VAL A 107 -3.35 -15.12 -1.75
C VAL A 107 -2.82 -15.10 -3.18
N LEU A 108 -2.02 -16.11 -3.51
CA LEU A 108 -1.35 -16.25 -4.81
C LEU A 108 -1.81 -17.52 -5.49
N ARG A 109 -2.18 -17.43 -6.78
CA ARG A 109 -2.59 -18.59 -7.60
C ARG A 109 -3.65 -19.48 -6.92
N GLY A 110 -4.62 -18.84 -6.25
CA GLY A 110 -5.68 -19.52 -5.51
C GLY A 110 -5.28 -20.20 -4.19
N ARG A 111 -4.04 -19.98 -3.72
CA ARG A 111 -3.52 -20.51 -2.44
C ARG A 111 -3.23 -19.40 -1.47
N SER A 112 -3.53 -19.62 -0.19
CA SER A 112 -3.09 -18.74 0.89
C SER A 112 -1.71 -19.15 1.37
N LEU A 113 -0.85 -18.15 1.55
CA LEU A 113 0.48 -18.29 2.08
C LEU A 113 0.61 -17.27 3.20
N VAL A 114 0.93 -17.74 4.41
CA VAL A 114 1.17 -16.88 5.56
C VAL A 114 2.66 -16.85 5.85
N PHE A 115 3.24 -15.65 5.88
CA PHE A 115 4.63 -15.37 6.22
C PHE A 115 4.69 -14.55 7.51
N SER A 116 5.79 -14.66 8.24
CA SER A 116 6.08 -13.74 9.34
C SER A 116 6.92 -12.58 8.83
N ALA A 117 6.52 -11.34 9.11
CA ALA A 117 7.21 -10.16 8.59
C ALA A 117 8.67 -10.09 9.04
N GLY A 118 8.97 -10.50 10.28
CA GLY A 118 10.34 -10.53 10.81
C GLY A 118 11.26 -11.57 10.14
N ALA A 119 10.70 -12.55 9.42
CA ALA A 119 11.47 -13.60 8.75
C ALA A 119 11.74 -13.30 7.26
N MET A 120 11.20 -12.19 6.72
CA MET A 120 11.36 -11.84 5.31
C MET A 120 12.70 -11.14 5.09
N PRO A 121 13.51 -11.61 4.12
CA PRO A 121 14.76 -10.91 3.76
C PRO A 121 14.45 -9.51 3.23
N ARG A 122 15.06 -8.51 3.84
CA ARG A 122 15.01 -7.12 3.33
C ARG A 122 15.88 -7.00 2.09
N VAL A 123 15.37 -6.34 1.07
CA VAL A 123 16.11 -6.01 -0.14
C VAL A 123 16.66 -4.60 -0.01
N ASP A 124 17.95 -4.44 -0.32
CA ASP A 124 18.58 -3.14 -0.45
C ASP A 124 18.27 -2.56 -1.83
N VAL A 125 17.42 -1.54 -1.86
CA VAL A 125 16.98 -0.87 -3.09
C VAL A 125 18.08 0.01 -3.68
N SER A 126 19.07 0.42 -2.88
CA SER A 126 20.17 1.25 -3.37
C SER A 126 21.01 0.52 -4.42
N THR A 127 21.08 -0.81 -4.36
CA THR A 127 21.79 -1.62 -5.34
C THR A 127 21.09 -1.67 -6.71
N TRP A 128 19.89 -1.11 -6.84
CA TRP A 128 19.17 -1.02 -8.12
C TRP A 128 19.48 0.27 -8.87
N LEU A 129 20.03 1.27 -8.18
CA LEU A 129 20.38 2.55 -8.78
C LEU A 129 21.77 2.45 -9.38
N ASP A 130 21.83 2.46 -10.71
CA ASP A 130 23.12 2.61 -11.40
C ASP A 130 23.55 4.07 -11.32
N VAL A 131 24.48 4.34 -10.40
CA VAL A 131 25.14 5.65 -10.25
C VAL A 131 26.57 5.64 -10.82
N SER A 132 26.99 4.54 -11.46
CA SER A 132 28.38 4.39 -11.94
C SER A 132 28.74 5.39 -13.04
N ALA A 133 27.76 5.77 -13.87
CA ALA A 133 27.92 6.78 -14.91
C ALA A 133 27.61 8.22 -14.44
N TRP A 134 27.27 8.42 -13.17
CA TRP A 134 26.98 9.75 -12.66
C TRP A 134 28.27 10.56 -12.53
N SER A 135 28.38 11.66 -13.28
CA SER A 135 29.48 12.62 -13.13
C SER A 135 28.95 13.92 -12.52
N ILE A 136 29.64 14.41 -11.48
CA ILE A 136 29.38 15.75 -10.96
C ILE A 136 29.97 16.74 -11.95
N ARG A 137 29.10 17.46 -12.67
CA ARG A 137 29.50 18.56 -13.53
C ARG A 137 29.54 19.83 -12.69
N ALA A 138 30.64 20.58 -12.74
CA ALA A 138 30.67 21.93 -12.20
C ALA A 138 29.59 22.76 -12.92
N PRO A 139 28.73 23.50 -12.20
CA PRO A 139 27.74 24.34 -12.85
C PRO A 139 28.45 25.45 -13.61
N GLU A 140 28.23 25.52 -14.92
CA GLU A 140 28.64 26.66 -15.72
C GLU A 140 27.59 27.76 -15.54
N THR A 141 28.02 28.91 -15.04
CA THR A 141 27.10 30.02 -14.76
C THR A 141 26.64 30.62 -16.08
N LEU A 142 25.31 30.67 -16.32
CA LEU A 142 24.73 31.32 -17.50
C LEU A 142 24.87 32.86 -17.51
N GLY A 143 25.62 33.44 -16.58
CA GLY A 143 25.83 34.88 -16.48
C GLY A 143 26.73 35.23 -15.30
N ALA A 144 27.02 36.52 -15.15
CA ALA A 144 27.76 37.03 -14.00
C ALA A 144 27.02 36.69 -12.70
N PRO A 145 27.73 36.33 -11.62
CA PRO A 145 27.10 36.11 -10.32
C PRO A 145 26.31 37.37 -9.93
N PRO A 146 25.10 37.22 -9.35
CA PRO A 146 24.36 38.37 -8.87
C PRO A 146 25.24 39.15 -7.87
N PRO A 147 25.14 40.49 -7.85
CA PRO A 147 25.91 41.29 -6.91
C PRO A 147 25.68 40.74 -5.50
N PRO A 148 26.75 40.61 -4.68
CA PRO A 148 26.64 40.04 -3.36
C PRO A 148 25.53 40.76 -2.62
N CYS A 149 24.47 40.02 -2.24
CA CYS A 149 23.46 40.58 -1.37
C CYS A 149 24.19 41.12 -0.14
N PRO A 150 23.97 42.38 0.28
CA PRO A 150 24.57 42.89 1.50
C PRO A 150 24.15 41.94 2.62
N CYS A 151 25.08 41.10 3.04
CA CYS A 151 24.84 40.18 4.13
C CYS A 151 24.54 41.08 5.31
N TRP A 152 23.30 41.02 5.81
CA TRP A 152 23.04 41.52 7.14
C TRP A 152 23.95 40.69 8.02
N SER A 153 25.00 41.32 8.52
CA SER A 153 25.91 40.72 9.47
C SER A 153 25.03 40.01 10.48
N LEU A 154 25.09 38.67 10.54
CA LEU A 154 24.48 37.91 11.62
C LEU A 154 24.92 38.64 12.87
N CYS A 155 23.98 39.32 13.53
CA CYS A 155 24.28 40.02 14.77
C CYS A 155 24.98 39.01 15.65
N ARG A 156 26.30 39.17 15.82
CA ARG A 156 27.03 38.47 16.86
C ARG A 156 26.23 38.80 18.10
N ARG A 157 25.48 37.83 18.63
CA ARG A 157 24.89 37.97 19.96
C ARG A 157 26.07 38.14 20.88
N ARG A 158 26.40 39.39 21.18
CA ARG A 158 27.23 39.74 22.33
C ARG A 158 26.45 39.15 23.50
N ARG A 159 26.93 38.02 24.03
CA ARG A 159 26.59 37.60 25.38
C ARG A 159 27.13 38.70 26.28
N ALA A 160 26.26 39.60 26.71
CA ALA A 160 26.55 40.50 27.80
C ALA A 160 25.26 40.67 28.58
N ASN A 161 25.32 40.26 29.84
CA ASN A 161 24.33 40.47 30.88
C ASN A 161 24.11 41.97 31.10
N ALA A 162 23.31 42.61 30.23
CA ALA A 162 22.92 44.00 30.38
C ALA A 162 21.46 44.15 29.94
N SER A 163 20.60 44.25 30.96
CA SER A 163 19.31 44.93 30.96
C SER A 163 18.69 45.23 29.59
N VAL A 164 17.71 44.42 29.19
CA VAL A 164 16.80 44.70 28.09
C VAL A 164 16.05 46.01 28.39
N PRO A 165 16.17 47.08 27.56
CA PRO A 165 15.25 48.20 27.63
C PRO A 165 13.87 47.67 27.24
N ALA A 166 12.86 47.96 28.06
CA ALA A 166 11.48 47.56 27.84
C ALA A 166 11.07 47.88 26.39
N CYS A 167 10.65 46.85 25.66
CA CYS A 167 10.08 46.99 24.33
C CYS A 167 8.84 47.92 24.45
N PRO A 168 8.80 49.07 23.76
CA PRO A 168 7.59 49.88 23.74
C PRO A 168 6.46 49.04 23.16
N SER A 169 5.33 49.11 23.85
CA SER A 169 4.17 48.27 23.69
C SER A 169 3.72 48.12 22.24
N ARG A 170 3.51 46.87 21.85
CA ARG A 170 2.97 46.44 20.56
C ARG A 170 1.48 46.75 20.49
N HIS A 171 1.12 48.04 20.46
CA HIS A 171 -0.25 48.50 20.25
C HIS A 171 -0.34 49.35 18.99
N LEU A 172 -1.42 49.11 18.23
CA LEU A 172 -1.80 49.69 16.94
C LEU A 172 -1.05 49.18 15.70
N LYS A 173 -1.45 47.98 15.24
CA LYS A 173 -1.80 47.66 13.83
C LYS A 173 -2.12 46.17 13.58
N HIS A 174 -2.30 45.35 14.63
CA HIS A 174 -2.66 43.93 14.55
C HIS A 174 -4.16 43.60 14.79
N ARG A 175 -5.10 44.54 14.58
CA ARG A 175 -6.56 44.28 14.71
C ARG A 175 -7.33 44.10 13.39
N LYS A 176 -6.71 44.23 12.22
CA LYS A 176 -7.41 44.04 10.93
C LYS A 176 -7.12 42.72 10.18
N CYS A 177 -6.12 41.92 10.59
CA CYS A 177 -5.80 40.67 9.89
C CYS A 177 -6.30 39.39 10.60
N SER A 178 -6.74 39.47 11.87
CA SER A 178 -7.15 38.29 12.65
C SER A 178 -8.66 38.01 12.67
N ARG A 179 -9.49 38.84 12.01
CA ARG A 179 -10.93 38.55 11.80
C ARG A 179 -11.23 37.85 10.47
N ALA A 180 -10.27 37.77 9.54
CA ALA A 180 -10.46 37.09 8.25
C ALA A 180 -10.23 35.56 8.32
N TRP A 181 -9.67 35.03 9.41
CA TRP A 181 -9.32 33.60 9.53
C TRP A 181 -10.05 32.83 10.63
N ARG A 182 -11.03 33.44 11.30
CA ARG A 182 -11.84 32.77 12.36
C ARG A 182 -13.35 32.75 12.07
N GLY A 183 -13.73 32.82 10.80
CA GLY A 183 -15.15 32.74 10.38
C GLY A 183 -15.40 32.03 9.06
N ALA A 184 -14.39 31.44 8.41
CA ALA A 184 -14.59 30.62 7.23
C ALA A 184 -14.99 29.20 7.67
N ALA A 185 -16.27 29.01 7.93
CA ALA A 185 -16.87 27.69 7.90
C ALA A 185 -16.64 27.08 6.51
N LEU A 186 -16.13 25.84 6.48
CA LEU A 186 -16.06 25.03 5.28
C LEU A 186 -17.47 24.94 4.66
N PRO A 187 -17.66 25.19 3.35
CA PRO A 187 -18.93 24.93 2.72
C PRO A 187 -19.17 23.41 2.66
N SER A 188 -20.20 22.94 3.36
CA SER A 188 -20.79 21.62 3.11
C SER A 188 -21.33 21.57 1.67
N PRO A 189 -21.06 20.51 0.89
CA PRO A 189 -21.48 20.43 -0.50
C PRO A 189 -22.85 19.76 -0.59
N LEU A 190 -23.94 20.47 -0.31
CA LEU A 190 -25.28 20.04 -0.73
C LEU A 190 -26.14 21.27 -1.01
N GLY A 191 -26.43 21.49 -2.30
CA GLY A 191 -27.30 22.57 -2.73
C GLY A 191 -27.29 22.77 -4.25
N ARG A 192 -27.67 21.75 -5.03
CA ARG A 192 -28.07 21.96 -6.43
C ARG A 192 -29.54 22.34 -6.46
N ALA A 193 -29.76 23.61 -6.79
CA ALA A 193 -30.87 24.22 -7.52
C ALA A 193 -32.27 23.57 -7.38
N ALA A 194 -33.12 24.21 -6.56
CA ALA A 194 -34.54 24.33 -6.84
C ALA A 194 -34.77 25.65 -7.62
N ARG A 195 -35.35 25.54 -8.82
CA ARG A 195 -36.14 26.61 -9.44
C ARG A 195 -37.54 26.09 -9.67
N ASP A 196 -38.47 26.97 -9.36
CA ASP A 196 -39.92 26.82 -9.38
C ASP A 196 -40.50 26.32 -10.70
N GLY A 197 -41.64 25.61 -10.59
CA GLY A 197 -42.39 25.19 -11.77
C GLY A 197 -43.65 24.35 -11.54
N GLY A 198 -44.52 24.71 -10.59
CA GLY A 198 -45.98 24.62 -10.77
C GLY A 198 -46.71 23.26 -10.71
N ARG A 199 -47.81 23.30 -9.94
CA ARG A 199 -49.11 22.61 -10.11
C ARG A 199 -49.21 21.12 -9.74
N GLY A 200 -49.95 20.90 -8.64
CA GLY A 200 -51.11 19.99 -8.63
C GLY A 200 -50.83 18.55 -8.19
N CYS A 201 -51.23 18.22 -6.97
CA CYS A 201 -52.26 17.22 -6.65
C CYS A 201 -52.13 16.76 -5.19
N ALA A 202 -53.08 17.20 -4.38
CA ALA A 202 -53.46 16.52 -3.15
C ALA A 202 -54.19 15.21 -3.49
N ARG A 203 -53.77 14.09 -2.89
CA ARG A 203 -54.61 13.20 -2.06
C ARG A 203 -53.97 11.83 -1.83
N ASN A 204 -54.08 11.40 -0.57
CA ASN A 204 -54.26 10.04 -0.07
C ASN A 204 -53.06 9.07 0.01
N SER A 205 -52.60 8.87 1.25
CA SER A 205 -52.21 7.56 1.79
C SER A 205 -53.33 6.52 1.58
N PRO A 206 -53.06 5.20 1.59
CA PRO A 206 -52.87 4.52 2.88
C PRO A 206 -51.85 3.36 2.89
N VAL A 207 -51.25 3.18 4.07
CA VAL A 207 -51.20 1.94 4.87
C VAL A 207 -51.32 0.61 4.09
N ARG A 208 -50.26 -0.21 4.14
CA ARG A 208 -50.41 -1.64 4.44
C ARG A 208 -49.13 -2.29 4.97
N ALA A 209 -49.16 -2.55 6.27
CA ALA A 209 -48.36 -3.55 6.93
C ALA A 209 -48.89 -4.96 6.60
N ARG A 210 -47.99 -5.91 6.32
CA ARG A 210 -48.17 -7.37 6.51
C ARG A 210 -46.80 -7.91 6.95
N ARG A 211 -46.60 -8.11 8.25
CA ARG A 211 -46.73 -9.37 9.00
C ARG A 211 -45.79 -10.49 8.53
N CYS A 212 -44.81 -10.75 9.38
CA CYS A 212 -44.16 -12.04 9.61
C CYS A 212 -45.18 -13.10 10.03
N ALA A 213 -44.90 -14.35 9.63
CA ALA A 213 -45.17 -15.65 10.28
C ALA A 213 -45.26 -16.68 9.13
N GLU A 214 -44.29 -17.58 8.98
CA GLU A 214 -44.18 -18.85 9.73
C GLU A 214 -44.69 -20.00 8.84
N ALA A 215 -43.80 -20.94 8.52
CA ALA A 215 -44.05 -22.39 8.56
C ALA A 215 -43.03 -23.18 7.70
N ALA A 216 -42.35 -24.07 8.41
CA ALA A 216 -42.18 -25.48 8.06
C ALA A 216 -41.43 -25.86 6.77
N SER A 217 -40.21 -26.34 7.00
CA SER A 217 -39.59 -27.45 6.27
C SER A 217 -40.56 -28.63 6.12
N PRO A 218 -40.41 -29.40 5.02
CA PRO A 218 -40.36 -30.84 5.17
C PRO A 218 -39.07 -31.42 4.60
N SER A 219 -38.51 -32.33 5.39
CA SER A 219 -37.53 -33.33 4.99
C SER A 219 -38.07 -34.17 3.84
N VAL A 220 -37.29 -34.31 2.76
CA VAL A 220 -37.41 -35.43 1.84
C VAL A 220 -36.02 -35.99 1.55
N ALA A 221 -35.87 -37.25 1.95
CA ALA A 221 -34.78 -38.13 1.57
C ALA A 221 -34.73 -38.31 0.05
N GLY A 222 -33.53 -38.23 -0.51
CA GLY A 222 -33.26 -38.49 -1.92
C GLY A 222 -31.85 -39.02 -2.09
N GLN A 223 -31.69 -40.31 -1.84
CA GLN A 223 -30.49 -41.08 -2.16
C GLN A 223 -30.32 -41.10 -3.70
N GLY A 224 -29.15 -40.72 -4.20
CA GLY A 224 -28.88 -40.65 -5.63
C GLY A 224 -27.39 -40.68 -5.94
N GLY A 225 -26.86 -41.90 -6.01
CA GLY A 225 -25.65 -42.37 -6.70
C GLY A 225 -24.54 -41.38 -7.11
N TRP A 226 -23.43 -41.41 -6.36
CA TRP A 226 -22.11 -41.11 -6.92
C TRP A 226 -21.45 -42.41 -7.36
N ARG A 227 -21.52 -42.72 -8.65
CA ARG A 227 -20.66 -43.72 -9.30
C ARG A 227 -19.54 -43.01 -10.06
N GLY A 228 -18.32 -43.25 -9.60
CA GLY A 228 -17.17 -43.57 -10.44
C GLY A 228 -16.64 -42.50 -11.38
N LEU A 229 -15.68 -41.70 -10.90
CA LEU A 229 -14.52 -41.30 -11.71
C LEU A 229 -13.28 -41.49 -10.85
N GLY A 230 -12.49 -42.51 -11.20
CA GLY A 230 -11.30 -42.93 -10.49
C GLY A 230 -10.16 -41.91 -10.54
N PRO A 231 -9.12 -42.11 -9.72
CA PRO A 231 -7.98 -41.22 -9.63
C PRO A 231 -7.12 -41.31 -10.89
N ARG A 232 -6.98 -40.21 -11.62
CA ARG A 232 -5.92 -40.07 -12.62
C ARG A 232 -4.59 -39.85 -11.91
N SER A 233 -3.82 -40.92 -11.86
CA SER A 233 -2.38 -40.96 -11.65
C SER A 233 -1.65 -39.97 -12.57
N TRP A 234 -0.95 -38.99 -11.99
CA TRP A 234 0.13 -38.26 -12.64
C TRP A 234 1.33 -38.21 -11.71
N GLU A 235 1.85 -39.38 -11.37
CA GLU A 235 3.23 -39.50 -10.88
C GLU A 235 4.18 -39.53 -12.08
N ARG A 236 5.11 -38.57 -12.13
CA ARG A 236 6.55 -38.72 -12.44
C ARG A 236 7.12 -37.39 -12.91
N TRP A 237 7.93 -36.77 -12.06
CA TRP A 237 9.00 -35.86 -12.48
C TRP A 237 10.30 -36.41 -11.89
N PRO A 238 11.34 -36.70 -12.71
CA PRO A 238 12.62 -37.19 -12.22
C PRO A 238 13.52 -36.04 -11.73
N PRO A 239 14.56 -36.32 -10.92
CA PRO A 239 15.56 -35.34 -10.54
C PRO A 239 16.69 -35.34 -11.57
N GLU A 240 16.81 -34.30 -12.39
CA GLU A 240 17.99 -34.12 -13.22
C GLU A 240 19.02 -33.23 -12.53
N HIS A 241 20.07 -33.90 -12.06
CA HIS A 241 21.37 -33.32 -11.76
C HIS A 241 22.05 -32.92 -13.07
N HIS A 242 22.24 -31.62 -13.30
CA HIS A 242 23.26 -31.15 -14.24
C HIS A 242 24.35 -30.38 -13.51
N ARG A 243 25.45 -31.10 -13.25
CA ARG A 243 26.78 -30.54 -13.03
C ARG A 243 27.19 -29.78 -14.28
N VAL A 244 27.36 -28.46 -14.17
CA VAL A 244 28.07 -27.67 -15.18
C VAL A 244 29.58 -27.82 -14.90
N ARG A 245 30.29 -28.39 -15.88
CA ARG A 245 31.76 -28.40 -15.95
C ARG A 245 32.25 -26.97 -16.18
N VAL A 246 33.19 -26.54 -15.36
CA VAL A 246 34.04 -25.36 -15.61
C VAL A 246 35.15 -25.79 -16.59
N PRO A 247 35.37 -25.08 -17.72
CA PRO A 247 36.56 -25.30 -18.54
C PRO A 247 37.79 -24.74 -17.83
N GLY A 248 38.80 -25.60 -17.67
CA GLY A 248 40.07 -25.28 -17.03
C GLY A 248 40.86 -24.22 -17.79
N ALA A 249 41.42 -23.29 -17.01
CA ALA A 249 42.43 -22.34 -17.44
C ALA A 249 43.71 -23.11 -17.84
N GLY A 250 44.18 -22.88 -19.06
CA GLY A 250 45.55 -23.20 -19.44
C GLY A 250 46.51 -22.18 -18.84
N CYS A 251 47.47 -22.64 -18.04
CA CYS A 251 48.67 -21.89 -17.73
C CYS A 251 49.72 -22.13 -18.84
N PRO A 252 50.52 -21.12 -19.22
CA PRO A 252 51.69 -21.30 -20.07
C PRO A 252 52.90 -21.67 -19.22
N THR A 253 53.75 -22.57 -19.69
CA THR A 253 55.12 -22.76 -19.20
C THR A 253 55.93 -23.57 -20.21
N GLY A 254 57.12 -23.07 -20.55
CA GLY A 254 58.18 -23.81 -21.22
C GLY A 254 58.35 -23.47 -22.69
#